data_AF-A0A939XT08-F1
#
_entry.id   AF-A0A939XT08-F1
#
_cell.length_a   1.000
_cell.length_b   1.000
_cell.length_c   1.000
_cell.angle_alpha   90.00
_cell.angle_beta   90.00
_cell.angle_gamma   90.00
#
_symmetry.space_group_name_H-M   'P 1'
#
loop_
_entity.id
_entity.type
_entity.pdbx_description
1 polymer ?
#
loop_
_entity_poly.entity_id
_entity_poly.type
_entity_poly.pdbx_seq_one_letter_code
_entity_poly.pdbx_strand_id
1 'polypeptide(L)'
;MNQQPPEFNGPQQYQQPYQYQPQYQQPYQPQVRPQMSFGEAIKTCFKKYFDFKGRARRSEYWWFVLFVFLVAVVWTFVGSIVSAFIIAFLSQGNTAAMAGTAAVIICLVLLLPLLFVVIPQYAVLTRRLHDTGKSGWWVVLSLVLGLIYLALYAFIMVPLFDLMGSGYITQTEVMQVLIENNPGIVATLGIVSIASFALGIVLLVFTLLDSSREENKYGPSPKYQ
;
A
#
# COMPACT_ATOMS: atom_id res chain seq x y z
N MET A 1 -16.46 104.37 5.19
CA MET A 1 -17.27 103.13 5.04
C MET A 1 -16.36 102.07 4.43
N ASN A 2 -15.71 101.27 5.27
CA ASN A 2 -14.86 100.16 4.83
C ASN A 2 -15.75 98.96 4.53
N GLN A 3 -15.77 98.49 3.28
CA GLN A 3 -16.40 97.21 2.92
C GLN A 3 -15.28 96.18 2.72
N GLN A 4 -15.29 95.13 3.55
CA GLN A 4 -14.41 93.95 3.40
C GLN A 4 -14.87 93.11 2.19
N PRO A 5 -13.96 92.44 1.47
CA PRO A 5 -14.32 91.53 0.39
C PRO A 5 -14.96 90.24 0.93
N PRO A 6 -15.81 89.55 0.13
CA PRO A 6 -16.54 88.36 0.57
C PRO A 6 -15.61 87.15 0.78
N GLU A 7 -15.82 86.44 1.89
CA GLU A 7 -15.12 85.20 2.23
C GLU A 7 -15.48 84.07 1.23
N PHE A 8 -14.45 83.45 0.65
CA PHE A 8 -14.59 82.29 -0.22
C PHE A 8 -14.84 81.04 0.62
N ASN A 9 -16.09 80.57 0.66
CA ASN A 9 -16.43 79.25 1.21
C ASN A 9 -15.86 78.16 0.28
N GLY A 10 -14.96 77.33 0.82
CA GLY A 10 -14.39 76.19 0.11
C GLY A 10 -15.44 75.16 -0.35
N PRO A 11 -15.07 74.23 -1.25
CA PRO A 11 -16.03 73.29 -1.84
C PRO A 11 -16.68 72.40 -0.76
N GLN A 12 -18.00 72.29 -0.80
CA GLN A 12 -18.77 71.38 0.04
C GLN A 12 -18.32 69.93 -0.22
N GLN A 13 -17.94 69.21 0.84
CA GLN A 13 -17.60 67.80 0.74
C GLN A 13 -18.87 67.00 0.42
N TYR A 14 -18.97 66.49 -0.81
CA TYR A 14 -20.00 65.53 -1.19
C TYR A 14 -19.77 64.23 -0.40
N GLN A 15 -20.66 63.92 0.56
CA GLN A 15 -20.70 62.61 1.20
C GLN A 15 -21.21 61.58 0.19
N GLN A 16 -20.37 60.59 -0.14
CA GLN A 16 -20.77 59.50 -1.03
C GLN A 16 -21.82 58.60 -0.35
N PRO A 17 -22.87 58.17 -1.05
CA PRO A 17 -23.85 57.24 -0.49
C PRO A 17 -23.17 55.91 -0.13
N TYR A 18 -23.45 55.40 1.07
CA TYR A 18 -22.94 54.10 1.53
C TYR A 18 -23.33 52.99 0.54
N GLN A 19 -22.33 52.36 -0.08
CA GLN A 19 -22.54 51.17 -0.91
C GLN A 19 -22.95 50.00 -0.01
N TYR A 20 -24.17 49.48 -0.18
CA TYR A 20 -24.58 48.23 0.43
C TYR A 20 -23.88 47.07 -0.30
N GLN A 21 -22.87 46.48 0.33
CA GLN A 21 -22.24 45.24 -0.15
C GLN A 21 -22.97 44.05 0.49
N PRO A 22 -23.60 43.15 -0.28
CA PRO A 22 -24.13 41.91 0.29
C PRO A 22 -22.97 41.08 0.86
N GLN A 23 -23.06 40.67 2.13
CA GLN A 23 -22.14 39.71 2.71
C GLN A 23 -22.31 38.36 2.01
N TYR A 24 -21.45 38.08 1.04
CA TYR A 24 -21.28 36.73 0.52
C TYR A 24 -20.71 35.87 1.66
N GLN A 25 -21.56 35.02 2.26
CA GLN A 25 -21.08 33.94 3.12
C GLN A 25 -20.20 33.04 2.28
N GLN A 26 -18.89 33.08 2.50
CA GLN A 26 -17.99 32.17 1.80
C GLN A 26 -18.39 30.74 2.13
N PRO A 27 -18.53 29.84 1.13
CA PRO A 27 -18.87 28.45 1.40
C PRO A 27 -17.80 27.86 2.32
N TYR A 28 -18.20 27.25 3.44
CA TYR A 28 -17.31 26.59 4.41
C TYR A 28 -16.24 25.77 3.69
N GLN A 29 -15.00 26.26 3.71
CA GLN A 29 -13.84 25.52 3.20
C GLN A 29 -13.21 24.80 4.39
N PRO A 30 -13.34 23.47 4.51
CA PRO A 30 -12.69 22.75 5.60
C PRO A 30 -11.17 22.97 5.55
N GLN A 31 -10.57 23.22 6.72
CA GLN A 31 -9.13 23.39 6.85
C GLN A 31 -8.42 22.11 6.46
N VAL A 32 -7.47 22.21 5.52
CA VAL A 32 -6.71 21.05 5.03
C VAL A 32 -5.49 20.84 5.91
N ARG A 33 -5.40 19.67 6.56
CA ARG A 33 -4.23 19.32 7.38
C ARG A 33 -2.97 19.20 6.52
N PRO A 34 -1.80 19.65 7.00
CA PRO A 34 -0.52 19.58 6.27
C PRO A 34 -0.15 18.13 5.92
N GLN A 35 0.72 17.94 4.92
CA GLN A 35 1.05 16.59 4.48
C GLN A 35 1.95 15.83 5.47
N MET A 36 1.70 14.52 5.66
CA MET A 36 2.60 13.69 6.46
C MET A 36 3.91 13.46 5.72
N SER A 37 5.01 13.58 6.45
CA SER A 37 6.34 13.17 6.00
C SER A 37 6.50 11.65 6.01
N PHE A 38 7.55 11.17 5.35
CA PHE A 38 7.88 9.74 5.26
C PHE A 38 8.02 9.07 6.66
N GLY A 39 8.81 9.67 7.55
CA GLY A 39 9.03 9.12 8.90
C GLY A 39 7.78 9.14 9.78
N GLU A 40 6.94 10.17 9.66
CA GLU A 40 5.67 10.25 10.38
C GLU A 40 4.69 9.16 9.94
N ALA A 41 4.63 8.87 8.64
CA ALA A 41 3.78 7.82 8.10
C ALA A 41 4.21 6.44 8.64
N ILE A 42 5.52 6.14 8.61
CA ILE A 42 6.08 4.89 9.14
C ILE A 42 5.75 4.75 10.63
N LYS A 43 6.03 5.78 11.44
CA LYS A 43 5.74 5.79 12.87
C LYS A 43 4.25 5.59 13.15
N THR A 44 3.38 6.20 12.34
CA THR A 44 1.92 6.07 12.48
C THR A 44 1.45 4.66 12.15
N CYS A 45 1.93 4.06 11.07
CA CYS A 45 1.57 2.69 10.67
C CYS A 45 2.02 1.65 11.71
N PHE A 46 3.24 1.76 12.24
CA PHE A 46 3.72 0.87 13.30
C PHE A 46 3.02 1.13 14.64
N LYS A 47 2.63 2.36 14.96
CA LYS A 47 1.81 2.65 16.15
C LYS A 47 0.40 2.05 16.03
N LYS A 48 -0.14 2.00 14.81
CA LYS A 48 -1.47 1.47 14.46
C LYS A 48 -1.37 0.08 13.82
N TYR A 49 -0.46 -0.75 14.33
CA TYR A 49 -0.08 -2.02 13.70
C TYR A 49 -1.28 -2.96 13.47
N PHE A 50 -2.11 -3.14 14.49
CA PHE A 50 -3.30 -4.00 14.46
C PHE A 50 -4.61 -3.19 14.42
N ASP A 51 -4.53 -1.89 14.11
CA ASP A 51 -5.71 -1.03 14.05
C ASP A 51 -6.25 -0.95 12.61
N PHE A 52 -7.29 -1.75 12.36
CA PHE A 52 -8.03 -1.79 11.10
C PHE A 52 -9.21 -0.81 11.08
N LYS A 53 -9.45 -0.08 12.18
CA LYS A 53 -10.59 0.84 12.30
C LYS A 53 -10.15 2.27 11.95
N GLY A 54 -11.13 3.10 11.61
CA GLY A 54 -10.87 4.49 11.25
C GLY A 54 -10.42 4.66 9.79
N ARG A 55 -9.83 5.82 9.53
CA ARG A 55 -9.49 6.32 8.19
C ARG A 55 -8.00 6.67 8.09
N ALA A 56 -7.43 6.43 6.92
CA ALA A 56 -6.04 6.79 6.60
C ALA A 56 -6.00 7.70 5.37
N ARG A 57 -5.20 8.76 5.45
CA ARG A 57 -4.96 9.72 4.35
C ARG A 57 -4.03 9.14 3.30
N ARG A 58 -4.07 9.68 2.07
CA ARG A 58 -3.22 9.23 0.95
C ARG A 58 -1.73 9.17 1.29
N SER A 59 -1.17 10.20 1.91
CA SER A 59 0.28 10.19 2.21
C SER A 59 0.66 9.23 3.34
N GLU A 60 -0.25 8.87 4.24
CA GLU A 60 0.01 7.80 5.22
C GLU A 60 0.18 6.45 4.50
N TYR A 61 -0.71 6.17 3.55
CA TYR A 61 -0.67 4.94 2.76
C TYR A 61 0.53 4.89 1.80
N TRP A 62 0.72 5.91 0.95
CA TRP A 62 1.73 5.88 -0.12
C TRP A 62 3.16 5.93 0.39
N TRP A 63 3.44 6.65 1.48
CA TRP A 63 4.76 6.61 2.10
C TRP A 63 5.04 5.24 2.72
N PHE A 64 4.03 4.61 3.32
CA PHE A 64 4.19 3.27 3.87
C PHE A 64 4.37 2.22 2.77
N VAL A 65 3.64 2.33 1.65
CA VAL A 65 3.86 1.49 0.46
C VAL A 65 5.30 1.61 -0.05
N LEU A 66 5.84 2.83 -0.14
CA LEU A 66 7.23 3.04 -0.52
C LEU A 66 8.20 2.40 0.47
N PHE A 67 7.96 2.56 1.78
CA PHE A 67 8.76 1.90 2.81
C PHE A 67 8.75 0.38 2.65
N VAL A 68 7.58 -0.25 2.48
CA VAL A 68 7.44 -1.69 2.26
C VAL A 68 8.17 -2.13 0.99
N PHE A 69 8.08 -1.35 -0.09
CA PHE A 69 8.83 -1.61 -1.33
C PHE A 69 10.35 -1.60 -1.09
N LEU A 70 10.88 -0.60 -0.39
CA LEU A 70 12.31 -0.52 -0.07
C LEU A 70 12.77 -1.69 0.81
N VAL A 71 11.98 -2.05 1.82
CA VAL A 71 12.25 -3.24 2.65
C VAL A 71 12.28 -4.49 1.79
N ALA A 72 11.31 -4.66 0.87
CA ALA A 72 11.27 -5.80 -0.03
C ALA A 72 12.51 -5.87 -0.93
N VAL A 73 12.96 -4.74 -1.50
CA VAL A 73 14.17 -4.68 -2.32
C VAL A 73 15.41 -5.09 -1.51
N VAL A 74 15.59 -4.55 -0.30
CA VAL A 74 16.72 -4.96 0.56
C VAL A 74 16.64 -6.44 0.90
N TRP A 75 15.43 -6.93 1.16
CA TRP A 75 15.18 -8.32 1.51
C TRP A 75 15.52 -9.29 0.39
N THR A 76 15.26 -8.94 -0.88
CA THR A 76 15.64 -9.81 -2.01
C THR A 76 17.16 -9.96 -2.10
N PHE A 77 17.94 -8.89 -1.91
CA PHE A 77 19.39 -8.98 -1.89
C PHE A 77 19.91 -9.85 -0.74
N VAL A 78 19.37 -9.67 0.47
CA VAL A 78 19.72 -10.50 1.64
C VAL A 78 19.41 -11.96 1.37
N GLY A 79 18.21 -12.25 0.86
CA GLY A 79 17.79 -13.60 0.49
C GLY A 79 18.71 -14.25 -0.55
N SER A 80 19.09 -13.51 -1.61
CA SER A 80 20.01 -14.02 -2.63
C SER A 80 21.40 -14.35 -2.07
N ILE A 81 21.93 -13.50 -1.20
CA ILE A 81 23.23 -13.72 -0.55
C ILE A 81 23.17 -14.97 0.34
N VAL A 82 22.14 -15.07 1.20
CA VAL A 82 21.96 -16.21 2.11
C VAL A 82 21.79 -17.52 1.34
N SER A 83 20.99 -17.52 0.27
CA SER A 83 20.83 -18.68 -0.61
C SER A 83 22.16 -19.11 -1.25
N ALA A 84 22.99 -18.17 -1.71
CA ALA A 84 24.30 -18.50 -2.28
C ALA A 84 25.23 -19.17 -1.26
N PHE A 85 25.27 -18.67 -0.02
CA PHE A 85 26.05 -19.29 1.07
C PHE A 85 25.54 -20.68 1.41
N ILE A 86 24.23 -20.88 1.44
CA ILE A 86 23.61 -22.19 1.68
C ILE A 86 24.01 -23.19 0.59
N ILE A 87 23.90 -22.81 -0.68
CA ILE A 87 24.26 -23.68 -1.81
C ILE A 87 25.75 -24.07 -1.75
N ALA A 88 26.63 -23.11 -1.48
CA ALA A 88 28.07 -23.36 -1.33
C ALA A 88 28.41 -24.25 -0.12
N PHE A 89 27.62 -24.17 0.95
CA PHE A 89 27.79 -25.04 2.11
C PHE A 89 27.30 -26.47 1.83
N LEU A 90 26.13 -26.61 1.20
CA LEU A 90 25.53 -27.90 0.85
C LEU A 90 26.34 -28.70 -0.18
N SER A 91 27.12 -28.03 -1.03
CA SER A 91 27.99 -28.70 -2.00
C SER A 91 29.19 -29.44 -1.37
N GLN A 92 29.43 -29.30 -0.06
CA GLN A 92 30.52 -29.99 0.67
C GLN A 92 30.19 -31.44 1.09
N GLY A 93 29.08 -32.01 0.64
CA GLY A 93 28.85 -33.47 0.67
C GLY A 93 28.22 -34.06 1.94
N ASN A 94 27.72 -33.25 2.88
CA ASN A 94 26.99 -33.75 4.06
C ASN A 94 25.48 -33.49 3.91
N THR A 95 24.74 -34.45 3.35
CA THR A 95 23.54 -34.14 2.56
C THR A 95 22.22 -34.09 3.32
N ALA A 96 22.01 -34.88 4.38
CA ALA A 96 20.69 -34.96 5.03
C ALA A 96 20.48 -33.91 6.14
N ALA A 97 21.44 -33.79 7.06
CA ALA A 97 21.33 -32.86 8.19
C ALA A 97 21.43 -31.38 7.75
N MET A 98 22.27 -31.09 6.75
CA MET A 98 22.47 -29.72 6.28
C MET A 98 21.31 -29.20 5.42
N ALA A 99 20.59 -30.08 4.70
CA ALA A 99 19.40 -29.69 3.95
C ALA A 99 18.25 -29.22 4.87
N GLY A 100 18.05 -29.90 6.00
CA GLY A 100 17.05 -29.48 7.00
C GLY A 100 17.40 -28.12 7.62
N THR A 101 18.67 -27.88 7.97
CA THR A 101 19.12 -26.58 8.49
C THR A 101 18.99 -25.47 7.44
N ALA A 102 19.31 -25.75 6.19
CA ALA A 102 19.14 -24.82 5.07
C ALA A 102 17.67 -24.41 4.88
N ALA A 103 16.74 -25.38 4.88
CA ALA A 103 15.31 -25.10 4.79
C ALA A 103 14.79 -24.24 5.96
N VAL A 104 15.25 -24.51 7.18
CA VAL A 104 14.91 -23.70 8.37
C VAL A 104 15.45 -22.27 8.23
N ILE A 105 16.70 -22.10 7.80
CA ILE A 105 17.29 -20.77 7.58
C ILE A 105 16.52 -20.01 6.50
N ILE A 106 16.18 -20.66 5.39
CA ILE A 106 15.37 -20.07 4.31
C ILE A 106 14.00 -19.63 4.84
N CYS A 107 13.32 -20.46 5.63
CA CYS A 107 12.05 -20.09 6.25
C CYS A 107 12.18 -18.88 7.18
N LEU A 108 13.19 -18.86 8.05
CA LEU A 108 13.42 -17.76 9.00
C LEU A 108 13.83 -16.46 8.28
N VAL A 109 14.65 -16.57 7.23
CA VAL A 109 15.20 -15.46 6.45
C VAL A 109 14.34 -15.10 5.24
N LEU A 110 13.21 -15.74 4.99
CA LEU A 110 12.28 -15.27 3.95
C LEU A 110 10.89 -14.95 4.50
N LEU A 111 10.39 -15.72 5.47
CA LEU A 111 9.01 -15.62 5.93
C LEU A 111 8.82 -14.66 7.11
N LEU A 112 9.77 -14.60 8.06
CA LEU A 112 9.56 -13.83 9.29
C LEU A 112 9.42 -12.32 9.01
N PRO A 113 10.31 -11.66 8.24
CA PRO A 113 10.21 -10.22 8.00
C PRO A 113 9.06 -9.81 7.10
N LEU A 114 8.60 -10.74 6.25
CA LEU A 114 7.35 -10.57 5.52
C LEU A 114 6.18 -10.37 6.50
N LEU A 115 6.12 -11.19 7.56
CA LEU A 115 5.06 -11.11 8.57
C LEU A 115 5.06 -9.76 9.34
N PHE A 116 6.24 -9.15 9.53
CA PHE A 116 6.38 -7.86 10.20
C PHE A 116 5.82 -6.66 9.40
N VAL A 117 5.83 -6.73 8.08
CA VAL A 117 5.35 -5.62 7.22
C VAL A 117 3.96 -5.87 6.65
N VAL A 118 3.56 -7.14 6.50
CA VAL A 118 2.26 -7.56 5.95
C VAL A 118 1.09 -7.02 6.77
N ILE A 119 1.14 -7.19 8.09
CA ILE A 119 0.02 -6.79 8.97
C ILE A 119 -0.22 -5.27 8.92
N PRO A 120 0.78 -4.40 9.18
CA PRO A 120 0.57 -2.96 9.13
C PRO A 120 0.21 -2.48 7.72
N GLN A 121 0.69 -3.14 6.66
CA GLN A 121 0.32 -2.83 5.27
C GLN A 121 -1.17 -3.06 5.02
N TYR A 122 -1.71 -4.19 5.45
CA TYR A 122 -3.13 -4.49 5.33
C TYR A 122 -4.01 -3.65 6.27
N ALA A 123 -3.49 -3.28 7.44
CA ALA A 123 -4.16 -2.36 8.36
C ALA A 123 -4.32 -0.97 7.74
N VAL A 124 -3.24 -0.37 7.20
CA VAL A 124 -3.32 0.95 6.55
C VAL A 124 -4.14 0.90 5.26
N LEU A 125 -4.06 -0.19 4.47
CA LEU A 125 -4.90 -0.37 3.28
C LEU A 125 -6.39 -0.38 3.64
N THR A 126 -6.77 -1.13 4.67
CA THR A 126 -8.16 -1.16 5.16
C THR A 126 -8.64 0.24 5.55
N ARG A 127 -7.84 0.98 6.33
CA ARG A 127 -8.14 2.37 6.73
C ARG A 127 -8.18 3.32 5.53
N ARG A 128 -7.37 3.10 4.49
CA ARG A 128 -7.38 3.88 3.24
C ARG A 128 -8.66 3.63 2.44
N LEU A 129 -9.14 2.39 2.38
CA LEU A 129 -10.41 2.05 1.75
C LEU A 129 -11.61 2.65 2.50
N HIS A 130 -11.58 2.60 3.83
CA HIS A 130 -12.58 3.25 4.68
C HIS A 130 -12.68 4.76 4.44
N ASP A 131 -11.55 5.41 4.14
CA ASP A 131 -11.52 6.85 3.85
C ASP A 131 -12.30 7.25 2.59
N THR A 132 -12.45 6.32 1.64
CA THR A 132 -13.25 6.49 0.40
C THR A 132 -14.60 5.78 0.47
N GLY A 133 -15.02 5.38 1.68
CA GLY A 133 -16.28 4.70 1.95
C GLY A 133 -16.35 3.24 1.49
N LYS A 134 -15.23 2.66 1.05
CA LYS A 134 -15.16 1.25 0.62
C LYS A 134 -15.00 0.33 1.82
N SER A 135 -15.48 -0.91 1.68
CA SER A 135 -15.42 -1.93 2.73
C SER A 135 -14.01 -2.51 2.89
N GLY A 136 -13.58 -2.82 4.12
CA GLY A 136 -12.37 -3.61 4.39
C GLY A 136 -12.40 -5.02 3.80
N TRP A 137 -13.57 -5.55 3.42
CA TRP A 137 -13.70 -6.88 2.78
C TRP A 137 -12.93 -7.00 1.46
N TRP A 138 -12.66 -5.89 0.76
CA TRP A 138 -11.79 -5.89 -0.43
C TRP A 138 -10.35 -6.29 -0.09
N VAL A 139 -9.89 -6.00 1.13
CA VAL A 139 -8.59 -6.42 1.63
C VAL A 139 -8.59 -7.91 2.00
N VAL A 140 -9.67 -8.39 2.60
CA VAL A 140 -9.81 -9.82 2.91
C VAL A 140 -9.84 -10.65 1.62
N LEU A 141 -10.56 -10.18 0.59
CA LEU A 141 -10.57 -10.82 -0.72
C LEU A 141 -9.17 -10.91 -1.34
N SER A 142 -8.38 -9.83 -1.27
CA SER A 142 -7.01 -9.87 -1.80
C SER A 142 -6.10 -10.79 -1.01
N LEU A 143 -6.28 -10.88 0.31
CA LEU A 143 -5.54 -11.83 1.15
C LEU A 143 -5.90 -13.28 0.81
N VAL A 144 -7.19 -13.61 0.70
CA VAL A 144 -7.64 -14.98 0.38
C VAL A 144 -7.16 -15.40 -1.02
N LEU A 145 -7.29 -14.53 -2.03
CA LEU A 145 -6.77 -14.82 -3.36
C LEU A 145 -5.25 -14.99 -3.37
N GLY A 146 -4.52 -14.15 -2.61
CA GLY A 146 -3.07 -14.26 -2.46
C GLY A 146 -2.64 -15.58 -1.80
N LEU A 147 -3.37 -16.04 -0.77
CA LEU A 147 -3.10 -17.32 -0.11
C LEU A 147 -3.40 -18.52 -1.01
N ILE A 148 -4.48 -18.47 -1.80
CA ILE A 148 -4.77 -19.50 -2.81
C ILE A 148 -3.66 -19.54 -3.86
N TYR A 149 -3.25 -18.38 -4.37
CA TYR A 149 -2.15 -18.28 -5.33
C TYR A 149 -0.86 -18.87 -4.75
N LEU A 150 -0.49 -18.50 -3.53
CA LEU A 150 0.70 -19.01 -2.85
C LEU A 150 0.66 -20.53 -2.67
N ALA A 151 -0.48 -21.08 -2.27
CA ALA A 151 -0.65 -22.52 -2.09
C ALA A 151 -0.51 -23.29 -3.41
N LEU A 152 -1.16 -22.81 -4.48
CA LEU A 152 -1.05 -23.41 -5.82
C LEU A 152 0.37 -23.31 -6.37
N TYR A 153 1.01 -22.15 -6.20
CA TYR A 153 2.40 -21.94 -6.59
C TYR A 153 3.35 -22.87 -5.83
N ALA A 154 3.20 -23.00 -4.50
CA ALA A 154 4.03 -23.88 -3.69
C ALA A 154 3.82 -25.36 -4.05
N PHE A 155 2.58 -25.79 -4.26
CA PHE A 155 2.25 -27.16 -4.68
C PHE A 155 2.95 -27.54 -5.99
N ILE A 156 3.04 -26.59 -6.92
CA ILE A 156 3.75 -26.77 -8.19
C ILE A 156 5.26 -26.70 -7.99
N MET A 157 5.76 -25.65 -7.35
CA MET A 157 7.18 -25.29 -7.41
C MET A 157 8.07 -26.10 -6.46
N VAL A 158 7.54 -26.59 -5.34
CA VAL A 158 8.34 -27.38 -4.39
C VAL A 158 8.83 -28.69 -5.03
N PRO A 159 7.96 -29.54 -5.61
CA PRO A 159 8.43 -30.75 -6.31
C PRO A 159 9.33 -30.45 -7.50
N LEU A 160 9.08 -29.35 -8.22
CA LEU A 160 9.91 -28.96 -9.37
C LEU A 160 11.31 -28.55 -8.96
N PHE A 161 11.46 -27.85 -7.83
CA PHE A 161 12.76 -27.49 -7.30
C PHE A 161 13.59 -28.74 -6.97
N ASP A 162 12.98 -29.73 -6.34
CA ASP A 162 13.63 -31.02 -6.03
C ASP A 162 14.02 -31.76 -7.31
N LEU A 163 13.14 -31.77 -8.31
CA LEU A 163 13.37 -32.43 -9.59
C LEU A 163 14.50 -31.76 -10.39
N MET A 164 14.56 -30.43 -10.41
CA MET A 164 15.66 -29.69 -11.04
C MET A 164 16.98 -29.90 -10.31
N GLY A 165 16.96 -29.97 -8.98
CA GLY A 165 18.14 -30.25 -8.16
C GLY A 165 18.73 -31.65 -8.36
N SER A 166 17.96 -32.58 -8.91
CA SER A 166 18.40 -33.95 -9.19
C SER A 166 19.27 -34.09 -10.45
N GLY A 167 19.30 -33.08 -11.33
CA GLY A 167 20.09 -33.09 -12.57
C GLY A 167 19.53 -33.98 -13.70
N TYR A 168 18.38 -34.62 -13.50
CA TYR A 168 17.78 -35.53 -14.50
C TYR A 168 16.99 -34.83 -15.61
N ILE A 169 16.56 -33.58 -15.40
CA ILE A 169 15.57 -32.91 -16.27
C ILE A 169 15.99 -31.46 -16.54
N THR A 170 15.93 -31.04 -17.80
CA THR A 170 16.17 -29.65 -18.22
C THR A 170 14.98 -28.74 -17.86
N GLN A 171 15.20 -27.42 -17.73
CA GLN A 171 14.12 -26.46 -17.43
C GLN A 171 12.94 -26.54 -18.41
N THR A 172 13.22 -26.84 -19.67
CA THR A 172 12.23 -27.02 -20.74
C THR A 172 11.38 -28.26 -20.55
N GLU A 173 11.98 -29.38 -20.15
CA GLU A 173 11.26 -30.63 -19.88
C GLU A 173 10.43 -30.52 -18.60
N VAL A 174 10.94 -29.79 -17.58
CA VAL A 174 10.20 -29.49 -16.35
C VAL A 174 8.88 -28.78 -16.62
N MET A 175 8.87 -27.79 -17.51
CA MET A 175 7.64 -27.09 -17.88
C MET A 175 6.64 -27.96 -18.64
N GLN A 176 7.11 -28.88 -19.47
CA GLN A 176 6.23 -29.84 -20.17
C GLN A 176 5.60 -30.82 -19.18
N VAL A 177 6.41 -31.42 -18.31
CA VAL A 177 5.97 -32.34 -17.24
C VAL A 177 4.91 -31.69 -16.34
N LEU A 178 5.05 -30.40 -16.04
CA LEU A 178 4.08 -29.66 -15.25
C LEU A 178 2.71 -29.55 -15.94
N ILE A 179 2.71 -29.14 -17.20
CA ILE A 179 1.49 -28.91 -17.98
C ILE A 179 0.78 -30.24 -18.24
N GLU A 180 1.52 -31.30 -18.55
CA GLU A 180 0.96 -32.63 -18.84
C GLU A 180 0.37 -33.30 -17.61
N ASN A 181 1.07 -33.26 -16.47
CA ASN A 181 0.62 -33.95 -15.26
C ASN A 181 -0.47 -33.19 -14.48
N ASN A 182 -0.49 -31.85 -14.56
CA ASN A 182 -1.39 -31.03 -13.76
C ASN A 182 -2.05 -29.88 -14.55
N PRO A 183 -2.67 -30.15 -15.72
CA PRO A 183 -3.22 -29.10 -16.57
C PRO A 183 -4.27 -28.24 -15.86
N GLY A 184 -5.08 -28.85 -14.98
CA GLY A 184 -6.09 -28.15 -14.20
C GLY A 184 -5.50 -27.19 -13.15
N ILE A 185 -4.39 -27.55 -12.51
CA ILE A 185 -3.75 -26.69 -11.50
C ILE A 185 -3.05 -25.52 -12.19
N VAL A 186 -2.37 -25.77 -13.32
CA VAL A 186 -1.74 -24.71 -14.12
C VAL A 186 -2.78 -23.72 -14.65
N ALA A 187 -3.89 -24.21 -15.20
CA ALA A 187 -4.99 -23.36 -15.64
C ALA A 187 -5.58 -22.53 -14.49
N THR A 188 -5.79 -23.16 -13.32
CA THR A 188 -6.30 -22.49 -12.12
C THR A 188 -5.33 -21.41 -11.63
N LEU A 189 -4.03 -21.68 -11.60
CA LEU A 189 -3.01 -20.70 -11.26
C LEU A 189 -3.07 -19.49 -12.19
N GLY A 190 -3.22 -19.72 -13.50
CA GLY A 190 -3.40 -18.65 -14.50
C GLY A 190 -4.64 -17.80 -14.22
N ILE A 191 -5.79 -18.43 -13.96
CA ILE A 191 -7.05 -17.74 -13.64
C ILE A 191 -6.92 -16.91 -12.37
N VAL A 192 -6.37 -17.49 -11.29
CA VAL A 192 -6.15 -16.80 -10.01
C VAL A 192 -5.18 -15.63 -10.18
N SER A 193 -4.16 -15.77 -11.03
CA SER A 193 -3.21 -14.69 -11.34
C SER A 193 -3.90 -13.51 -12.00
N ILE A 194 -4.73 -13.76 -13.00
CA ILE A 194 -5.50 -12.73 -13.72
C ILE A 194 -6.49 -12.05 -12.77
N ALA A 195 -7.21 -12.84 -11.95
CA ALA A 195 -8.13 -12.30 -10.95
C ALA A 195 -7.42 -11.41 -9.91
N SER A 196 -6.25 -11.85 -9.43
CA SER A 196 -5.43 -11.08 -8.50
C SER A 196 -4.91 -9.79 -9.11
N PHE A 197 -4.49 -9.82 -10.38
CA PHE A 197 -4.06 -8.63 -11.11
C PHE A 197 -5.22 -7.62 -11.29
N ALA A 198 -6.39 -8.10 -11.72
CA ALA A 198 -7.58 -7.26 -11.86
C ALA A 198 -7.99 -6.62 -10.52
N LEU A 199 -8.00 -7.40 -9.43
CA LEU A 199 -8.26 -6.88 -8.08
C LEU A 199 -7.20 -5.85 -7.66
N GLY A 200 -5.92 -6.09 -7.99
CA GLY A 200 -4.83 -5.14 -7.76
C GLY A 200 -5.08 -3.79 -8.42
N ILE A 201 -5.55 -3.78 -9.68
CA ILE A 201 -5.94 -2.55 -10.38
C ILE A 201 -7.10 -1.85 -9.66
N VAL A 202 -8.13 -2.59 -9.26
CA VAL A 202 -9.28 -2.02 -8.54
C VAL A 202 -8.84 -1.39 -7.22
N LEU A 203 -8.02 -2.09 -6.42
CA LEU A 203 -7.48 -1.58 -5.16
C LEU A 203 -6.58 -0.36 -5.39
N LEU A 204 -5.74 -0.38 -6.42
CA LEU A 204 -4.91 0.75 -6.81
C LEU A 204 -5.78 1.99 -7.06
N VAL A 205 -6.81 1.86 -7.91
CA VAL A 205 -7.75 2.96 -8.19
C VAL A 205 -8.37 3.47 -6.89
N PHE A 206 -8.86 2.58 -6.02
CA PHE A 206 -9.45 3.00 -4.74
C PHE A 206 -8.48 3.76 -3.83
N THR A 207 -7.21 3.37 -3.81
CA THR A 207 -6.19 4.04 -2.99
C THR A 207 -5.82 5.43 -3.51
N LEU A 208 -6.02 5.67 -4.82
CA LEU A 208 -5.77 6.95 -5.50
C LEU A 208 -6.94 7.93 -5.40
N LEU A 209 -8.17 7.48 -5.11
CA LEU A 209 -9.33 8.38 -4.88
C LEU A 209 -9.07 9.37 -3.74
N ASP A 210 -9.75 10.52 -3.70
CA ASP A 210 -9.52 11.53 -2.65
C ASP A 210 -10.28 11.20 -1.39
N SER A 211 -9.82 11.75 -0.27
CA SER A 211 -10.52 11.62 1.02
C SER A 211 -11.91 12.25 0.95
N SER A 212 -12.92 11.58 1.52
CA SER A 212 -14.22 12.24 1.68
C SER A 212 -14.06 13.46 2.60
N ARG A 213 -14.67 14.58 2.20
CA ARG A 213 -14.66 15.83 2.98
C ARG A 213 -15.44 15.68 4.27
N GLU A 214 -16.60 15.03 4.16
CA GLU A 214 -17.48 14.75 5.28
C GLU A 214 -17.05 13.52 6.07
N GLU A 215 -17.55 13.47 7.30
CA GLU A 215 -17.51 12.27 8.12
C GLU A 215 -18.30 11.15 7.43
N ASN A 216 -17.75 9.94 7.48
CA ASN A 216 -18.43 8.75 7.01
C ASN A 216 -18.57 7.76 8.16
N LYS A 217 -19.20 6.59 7.94
CA LYS A 217 -19.40 5.57 8.98
C LYS A 217 -18.12 5.05 9.66
N TYR A 218 -16.95 5.36 9.13
CA TYR A 218 -15.65 4.99 9.68
C TYR A 218 -14.96 6.15 10.44
N GLY A 219 -15.63 7.29 10.57
CA GLY A 219 -15.20 8.43 11.39
C GLY A 219 -14.81 9.69 10.59
N PRO A 220 -14.24 10.69 11.28
CA PRO A 220 -13.97 12.00 10.71
C PRO A 220 -12.83 11.97 9.68
N SER A 221 -12.82 12.97 8.80
CA SER A 221 -11.81 13.04 7.74
C SER A 221 -10.40 13.24 8.31
N PRO A 222 -9.40 12.46 7.87
CA PRO A 222 -8.02 12.65 8.27
C PRO A 222 -7.36 13.85 7.56
N LYS A 223 -8.00 14.37 6.50
CA LYS A 223 -7.48 15.47 5.66
C LYS A 223 -8.19 16.79 5.91
N TYR A 224 -9.51 16.76 6.10
CA TYR A 224 -10.37 17.94 6.21
C TYR A 224 -10.83 18.11 7.67
N GLN A 225 -10.65 19.29 8.26
CA GLN A 225 -11.17 19.70 9.57
C GLN A 225 -12.14 20.86 9.42
#